data_AF-A0A2V7J753-F1
#
_entry.id   AF-A0A2V7J753-F1
#
_cell.length_a   1.000
_cell.length_b   1.000
_cell.length_c   1.000
_cell.angle_alpha   90.00
_cell.angle_beta   90.00
_cell.angle_gamma   90.00
#
_symmetry.space_group_name_H-M   'P 1'
#
loop_
_entity.id
_entity.type
_entity.pdbx_description
1 polymer ?
#
loop_
_entity_poly.entity_id
_entity_poly.type
_entity_poly.pdbx_seq_one_letter_code
_entity_poly.pdbx_strand_id
1 'polypeptide(L)' 'MTDLAFDTSNDLPKDVRAQVVGLLNDRLADAIDLETQTKQAHWNVKGPQFIALHKLFDEVHDAVEEYVDLLAERVVQLGG' A
#
# COMPACT_ATOMS: atom_id res chain seq x y z
N MET A 1 -9.70 18.88 6.94
CA MET A 1 -10.35 18.06 5.90
C MET A 1 -9.52 18.23 4.65
N THR A 2 -8.95 17.15 4.15
CA THR A 2 -8.25 17.12 2.87
C THR A 2 -9.26 17.49 1.80
N ASP A 3 -9.05 18.60 1.11
CA ASP A 3 -9.88 18.94 -0.05
C ASP A 3 -9.52 17.95 -1.16
N LEU A 4 -10.52 17.24 -1.69
CA LEU A 4 -10.30 16.29 -2.77
C LEU A 4 -9.93 17.07 -4.03
N ALA A 5 -8.83 16.68 -4.68
CA ALA A 5 -8.26 17.41 -5.81
C ALA A 5 -9.11 17.28 -7.08
N PHE A 6 -9.94 16.23 -7.18
CA PHE A 6 -10.67 15.90 -8.41
C PHE A 6 -12.14 15.52 -8.18
N ASP A 7 -12.99 15.94 -9.13
CA ASP A 7 -14.36 15.46 -9.26
C ASP A 7 -14.39 14.06 -9.91
N THR A 8 -15.39 13.27 -9.55
CA THR A 8 -15.59 11.90 -10.08
C THR A 8 -17.07 11.58 -10.12
N SER A 9 -17.46 10.65 -10.99
CA SER A 9 -18.83 10.11 -11.07
C SER A 9 -19.16 9.13 -9.92
N ASN A 10 -18.24 8.91 -8.99
CA ASN A 10 -18.48 8.15 -7.77
C ASN A 10 -19.60 8.80 -6.94
N ASP A 11 -20.60 8.01 -6.55
CA ASP A 11 -21.84 8.45 -5.91
C ASP A 11 -21.73 8.63 -4.38
N LEU A 12 -20.57 8.32 -3.79
CA LEU A 12 -20.32 8.58 -2.38
C LEU A 12 -20.23 10.08 -2.08
N PRO A 13 -20.82 10.55 -0.95
CA PRO A 13 -20.70 11.94 -0.52
C PRO A 13 -19.23 12.41 -0.42
N LYS A 14 -18.97 13.67 -0.80
CA LYS A 14 -17.60 14.23 -0.86
C LYS A 14 -16.88 14.12 0.49
N ASP A 15 -17.58 14.35 1.59
CA ASP A 15 -17.05 14.26 2.95
C ASP A 15 -16.70 12.83 3.37
N VAL A 16 -17.46 11.84 2.92
CA VAL A 16 -17.15 10.42 3.11
C VAL A 16 -15.92 10.02 2.29
N ARG A 17 -15.88 10.41 1.01
CA ARG A 17 -14.70 10.17 0.15
C ARG A 17 -13.43 10.77 0.74
N ALA A 18 -13.48 12.01 1.23
CA ALA A 18 -12.33 12.68 1.83
C ALA A 18 -11.80 11.95 3.09
N GLN A 19 -12.69 11.45 3.95
CA GLN A 19 -12.30 10.67 5.12
C GLN A 19 -11.67 9.33 4.74
N VAL A 20 -12.26 8.63 3.77
CA VAL A 20 -11.74 7.34 3.29
C VAL A 20 -10.39 7.53 2.59
N VAL A 21 -10.22 8.56 1.77
CA VAL A 21 -8.93 8.91 1.14
C VAL A 21 -7.85 9.16 2.19
N GLY A 22 -8.17 9.84 3.29
CA GLY A 22 -7.22 10.01 4.40
C GLY A 22 -6.78 8.67 4.99
N LEU A 23 -7.74 7.80 5.33
CA LEU A 23 -7.46 6.48 5.89
C LEU A 23 -6.68 5.58 4.91
N LEU A 24 -7.00 5.62 3.62
CA LEU A 24 -6.32 4.84 2.60
C LEU A 24 -4.89 5.30 2.39
N ASN A 25 -4.62 6.61 2.43
CA ASN A 25 -3.25 7.14 2.34
C ASN A 25 -2.40 6.72 3.56
N ASP A 26 -2.98 6.72 4.77
CA ASP A 26 -2.28 6.20 5.95
C ASP A 26 -1.91 4.71 5.77
N ARG A 27 -2.84 3.90 5.24
CA ARG A 27 -2.56 2.47 4.96
C ARG A 27 -1.62 2.25 3.79
N LEU A 28 -1.67 3.09 2.77
CA LEU A 28 -0.75 3.07 1.63
C LEU A 28 0.67 3.36 2.10
N ALA A 29 0.85 4.34 3.00
CA ALA A 29 2.15 4.62 3.60
C ALA A 29 2.69 3.42 4.39
N ASP A 30 1.85 2.79 5.23
CA ASP A 30 2.22 1.56 5.96
C ASP A 30 2.60 0.41 5.01
N ALA A 31 1.86 0.25 3.90
CA ALA A 31 2.10 -0.81 2.92
C ALA A 31 3.41 -0.60 2.15
N ILE A 32 3.69 0.62 1.68
CA ILE A 32 4.95 0.96 0.99
C ILE A 32 6.14 0.77 1.95
N ASP A 33 6.00 1.19 3.21
CA ASP A 33 7.06 0.97 4.20
C ASP A 33 7.33 -0.53 4.38
N LEU A 34 6.29 -1.34 4.57
CA LEU A 34 6.42 -2.79 4.67
C LEU A 34 7.06 -3.42 3.41
N GLU A 35 6.66 -2.97 2.23
CA GLU A 35 7.21 -3.42 0.94
C GLU A 35 8.74 -3.20 0.87
N THR A 36 9.22 -2.05 1.34
CA THR A 36 10.67 -1.77 1.36
C THR A 36 11.39 -2.58 2.45
N GLN A 37 10.76 -2.78 3.60
CA GLN A 37 11.32 -3.58 4.70
C GLN A 37 11.47 -5.06 4.32
N THR A 38 10.52 -5.62 3.56
CA THR A 38 10.59 -7.02 3.09
C THR A 38 11.74 -7.21 2.11
N LYS A 39 11.96 -6.29 1.16
CA LYS A 39 13.14 -6.33 0.28
C LYS A 39 14.45 -6.13 1.05
N GLN A 40 14.47 -5.22 2.03
CA GLN A 40 15.62 -5.06 2.90
C GLN A 40 15.95 -6.37 3.63
N ALA A 41 14.96 -7.08 4.17
CA ALA A 41 15.15 -8.39 4.79
C ALA A 41 15.62 -9.45 3.78
N HIS A 42 14.99 -9.51 2.61
CA HIS A 42 15.32 -10.41 1.50
C HIS A 42 16.79 -10.29 1.06
N TRP A 43 17.29 -9.06 0.89
CA TRP A 43 18.67 -8.82 0.46
C TRP A 43 19.71 -9.11 1.56
N ASN A 44 19.35 -8.93 2.84
CA ASN A 44 20.31 -8.94 3.94
C ASN A 44 20.28 -10.22 4.79
N VAL A 45 19.33 -11.13 4.58
CA VAL A 45 19.27 -12.41 5.30
C VAL A 45 20.49 -13.29 5.03
N LYS A 46 20.97 -13.98 6.06
CA LYS A 46 22.15 -14.89 6.02
C LYS A 46 21.93 -16.07 6.97
N GLY A 47 22.70 -17.14 6.79
CA GLY A 47 22.74 -18.28 7.71
C GLY A 47 22.05 -19.54 7.17
N PRO A 48 21.87 -20.58 8.01
CA PRO A 48 21.43 -21.91 7.59
C PRO A 48 20.07 -21.95 6.88
N GLN A 49 19.21 -20.96 7.11
CA GLN A 49 17.87 -20.85 6.51
C GLN A 49 17.80 -19.83 5.37
N PHE A 50 18.95 -19.35 4.87
CA PHE A 50 19.03 -18.27 3.89
C PHE A 50 18.00 -18.40 2.75
N ILE A 51 18.02 -19.51 2.01
CA ILE A 51 17.19 -19.64 0.81
C ILE A 51 15.68 -19.68 1.12
N ALA A 52 15.29 -20.28 2.24
CA ALA A 52 13.88 -20.38 2.63
C ALA A 52 13.34 -19.01 3.05
N LEU A 53 14.09 -18.29 3.89
CA LEU A 53 13.72 -16.94 4.34
C LEU A 53 13.80 -15.91 3.21
N HIS A 54 14.82 -15.99 2.37
CA HIS A 54 14.96 -15.12 1.20
C HIS A 54 13.75 -15.22 0.28
N LYS A 55 13.29 -16.43 -0.03
CA LYS A 55 12.05 -16.65 -0.82
C LYS A 55 10.81 -16.18 -0.08
N LEU A 56 10.69 -16.48 1.21
CA LEU A 56 9.56 -16.02 2.02
C LEU A 56 9.42 -14.49 2.01
N PHE A 57 10.53 -13.76 2.15
CA PHE A 57 10.48 -12.30 2.12
C PHE A 57 10.11 -11.75 0.74
N ASP A 58 10.46 -12.47 -0.34
CA ASP A 58 10.01 -12.15 -1.70
C ASP A 58 8.51 -12.39 -1.86
N GLU A 59 7.99 -13.53 -1.38
CA GLU A 59 6.56 -13.85 -1.42
C GLU A 59 5.73 -12.81 -0.62
N VAL A 60 6.23 -12.34 0.53
CA VAL A 60 5.58 -11.28 1.29
C VAL A 60 5.65 -9.94 0.55
N HIS A 61 6.78 -9.61 -0.10
CA HIS A 61 6.89 -8.40 -0.91
C HIS A 61 5.86 -8.40 -2.05
N ASP A 62 5.80 -9.47 -2.85
CA ASP A 62 4.89 -9.58 -3.99
C ASP A 62 3.43 -9.42 -3.53
N ALA A 63 3.06 -10.03 -2.40
CA ALA A 63 1.72 -9.87 -1.83
C ALA A 63 1.44 -8.43 -1.36
N VAL A 64 2.43 -7.72 -0.81
CA VAL A 64 2.27 -6.34 -0.36
C VAL A 64 2.20 -5.37 -1.54
N GLU A 65 2.95 -5.61 -2.61
CA GLU A 65 2.91 -4.82 -3.85
C GLU A 65 1.48 -4.76 -4.42
N GLU A 66 0.75 -5.88 -4.44
CA GLU A 66 -0.66 -5.91 -4.87
C GLU A 66 -1.56 -4.99 -4.01
N TYR A 67 -1.30 -4.90 -2.70
CA TYR A 67 -2.05 -3.99 -1.82
C TYR A 67 -1.64 -2.53 -2.00
N VAL A 68 -0.36 -2.25 -2.27
CA VAL A 68 0.11 -0.89 -2.58
C VAL A 68 -0.64 -0.34 -3.78
N ASP A 69 -0.70 -1.11 -4.87
CA ASP A 69 -1.42 -0.72 -6.09
C ASP A 69 -2.92 -0.54 -5.82
N LEU A 70 -3.57 -1.54 -5.19
CA LEU A 70 -5.00 -1.51 -4.87
C LEU A 70 -5.39 -0.29 -4.02
N LEU A 71 -4.59 0.04 -3.01
CA LEU A 71 -4.83 1.20 -2.14
C LEU A 71 -4.66 2.51 -2.91
N ALA A 72 -3.58 2.64 -3.69
CA ALA A 72 -3.30 3.83 -4.49
C ALA A 72 -4.40 4.07 -5.55
N GLU A 73 -4.79 3.04 -6.30
CA GLU A 73 -5.87 3.16 -7.27
C GLU A 73 -7.20 3.54 -6.61
N ARG A 74 -7.47 3.00 -5.41
CA ARG A 74 -8.70 3.35 -4.69
C ARG A 74 -8.71 4.81 -4.24
N VAL A 75 -7.57 5.37 -3.83
CA VAL A 75 -7.44 6.80 -3.54
C VAL A 75 -7.82 7.62 -4.77
N VAL A 76 -7.27 7.29 -5.94
CA VAL A 76 -7.56 7.97 -7.21
C VAL A 76 -9.04 7.87 -7.59
N GLN A 77 -9.65 6.69 -7.50
CA GLN A 77 -11.07 6.48 -7.80
C GLN A 77 -12.00 7.34 -6.92
N LEU A 78 -11.55 7.70 -5.71
CA LEU A 78 -12.27 8.54 -4.76
C LEU A 78 -11.96 10.03 -4.91
N GLY A 79 -11.12 10.42 -5.89
CA GLY A 79 -10.76 11.81 -6.20
C GLY A 79 -9.66 12.39 -5.29
N GLY A 80 -8.93 11.52 -4.59
CA GLY A 80 -7.78 11.86 -3.76
C GLY A 80 -6.49 12.03 -4.54
#